data_AF-A0A953TR29-F1
#
_entry.id   AF-A0A953TR29-F1
#
_cell.length_a   1.000
_cell.length_b   1.000
_cell.length_c   1.000
_cell.angle_alpha   90.00
_cell.angle_beta   90.00
_cell.angle_gamma   90.00
#
_symmetry.space_group_name_H-M   'P 1'
#
loop_
_entity.id
_entity.type
_entity.pdbx_description
1 polymer ?
#
loop_
_entity_poly.entity_id
_entity_poly.type
_entity_poly.pdbx_seq_one_letter_code
_entity_poly.pdbx_strand_id
1 'polypeptide(L)' 'MFKLVTTMRRGSASGLPQAWAQYASVETARAGAAELLREDRVLRVMIVRNEIPHAFVEWSER' A
#
# COMPACT_ATOMS: atom_id res chain seq x y z
N MET A 1 7.91 -11.14 0.72
CA MET A 1 7.64 -9.91 1.49
C MET A 1 7.11 -8.84 0.54
N PHE A 2 6.19 -8.01 1.00
CA PHE A 2 5.42 -7.06 0.18
C PHE A 2 5.47 -5.65 0.77
N LYS A 3 5.26 -4.66 -0.08
CA LYS A 3 5.16 -3.23 0.25
C LYS A 3 3.93 -2.63 -0.40
N LEU A 4 3.46 -1.52 0.17
CA LEU A 4 2.35 -0.75 -0.34
C LEU A 4 2.87 0.55 -0.96
N VAL A 5 2.49 0.85 -2.19
CA VAL A 5 2.75 2.14 -2.83
C VAL A 5 1.43 2.89 -2.89
N THR A 6 1.35 3.96 -2.11
CA THR A 6 0.10 4.71 -1.90
C THR A 6 0.02 5.83 -2.92
N THR A 7 -1.07 5.92 -3.68
CA THR A 7 -1.38 7.06 -4.53
C THR A 7 -2.27 8.03 -3.76
N MET A 8 -1.76 9.24 -3.51
CA MET A 8 -2.46 10.27 -2.73
C MET A 8 -3.17 11.28 -3.63
N ARG A 9 -4.37 11.72 -3.25
CA ARG A 9 -5.07 12.87 -3.82
C ARG A 9 -4.36 14.19 -3.48
N ARG A 10 -3.86 14.30 -2.25
CA ARG A 10 -3.13 15.45 -1.73
C ARG A 10 -2.27 15.05 -0.52
N GLY A 11 -1.16 15.75 -0.32
CA GLY A 11 -0.26 15.53 0.81
C GLY A 11 0.60 14.27 0.66
N SER A 12 1.09 13.75 1.78
CA SER A 12 2.01 12.61 1.86
C SER A 12 1.44 11.49 2.71
N ALA A 13 1.79 10.24 2.37
CA ALA A 13 1.51 9.06 3.18
C ALA A 13 2.51 8.88 4.35
N SER A 14 3.45 9.80 4.56
CA SER A 14 4.48 9.68 5.60
C SER A 14 3.92 9.52 7.02
N GLY A 15 2.75 10.08 7.30
CA GLY A 15 2.04 9.92 8.57
C GLY A 15 1.16 8.68 8.69
N LEU A 16 1.14 7.79 7.67
CA LEU A 16 0.34 6.57 7.65
C LEU A 16 1.25 5.36 7.92
N PRO A 17 1.19 4.72 9.10
CA PRO A 17 2.09 3.61 9.45
C PRO A 17 2.08 2.45 8.44
N GLN A 18 0.91 2.16 7.86
CA GLN A 18 0.72 1.10 6.87
C GLN A 18 1.51 1.36 5.58
N ALA A 19 1.79 2.61 5.22
CA ALA A 19 2.60 2.95 4.05
C ALA A 19 4.09 2.61 4.23
N TRP A 20 4.56 2.46 5.47
CA TRP A 20 5.95 2.11 5.82
C TRP A 20 6.13 0.64 6.21
N ALA A 21 5.04 -0.07 6.47
CA ALA A 21 5.07 -1.45 6.91
C ALA A 21 5.60 -2.40 5.83
N GLN A 22 6.24 -3.49 6.28
CA GLN A 22 6.62 -4.60 5.44
C GLN A 22 5.71 -5.79 5.74
N TYR A 23 5.14 -6.38 4.71
CA TYR A 23 4.10 -7.39 4.83
C TYR A 23 4.66 -8.77 4.47
N ALA A 24 4.49 -9.76 5.33
CA ALA A 24 5.03 -11.10 5.09
C ALA A 24 4.30 -11.82 3.93
N SER A 25 2.99 -11.57 3.79
CA SER A 25 2.13 -12.20 2.79
C SER A 25 1.26 -11.19 2.04
N VAL A 26 0.71 -11.59 0.89
CA VAL A 26 -0.18 -10.73 0.10
C VAL A 26 -1.49 -10.43 0.85
N GLU A 27 -1.97 -11.38 1.65
CA GLU A 27 -3.19 -11.22 2.47
C GLU A 27 -3.00 -10.12 3.52
N THR A 28 -1.85 -10.11 4.21
CA THR A 28 -1.54 -9.04 5.17
C THR A 28 -1.36 -7.68 4.48
N ALA A 29 -0.82 -7.67 3.26
CA ALA A 29 -0.69 -6.45 2.45
C ALA A 29 -2.06 -5.91 2.01
N ARG A 30 -3.00 -6.77 1.60
CA ARG A 30 -4.39 -6.38 1.29
C ARG A 30 -5.10 -5.78 2.48
N ALA A 31 -4.93 -6.37 3.67
CA ALA A 31 -5.47 -5.79 4.90
C ALA A 31 -4.90 -4.37 5.15
N GLY A 32 -3.58 -4.20 5.01
CA GLY A 32 -2.95 -2.88 5.10
C GLY A 32 -3.43 -1.88 4.04
N ALA A 33 -3.64 -2.34 2.80
CA ALA A 33 -4.20 -1.52 1.73
C ALA A 33 -5.64 -1.08 2.04
N ALA A 34 -6.48 -1.97 2.58
CA ALA A 34 -7.83 -1.65 3.00
C ALA A 34 -7.85 -0.61 4.13
N GLU A 35 -6.92 -0.68 5.09
CA GLU A 35 -6.74 0.35 6.13
C GLU A 35 -6.33 1.70 5.52
N LEU A 36 -5.35 1.72 4.60
CA LEU A 36 -4.94 2.95 3.89
C LEU A 36 -6.10 3.56 3.11
N LEU A 37 -6.89 2.72 2.44
CA LEU A 37 -8.07 3.17 1.71
C LEU A 37 -9.18 3.70 2.62
N ARG A 38 -9.08 3.70 3.96
CA ARG A 38 -10.00 4.45 4.83
C ARG A 38 -9.67 5.94 4.92
N GLU A 39 -8.42 6.31 4.63
CA GLU A 39 -8.03 7.72 4.54
C GLU A 39 -8.53 8.32 3.23
N ASP A 40 -9.36 9.37 3.31
CA ASP A 40 -10.01 9.98 2.14
C ASP A 40 -9.03 10.63 1.16
N ARG A 41 -7.80 10.91 1.61
CA ARG A 41 -6.73 11.38 0.75
C ARG A 41 -6.06 10.26 -0.06
N VAL A 42 -6.31 8.98 0.22
CA VAL A 42 -5.77 7.86 -0.55
C VAL A 42 -6.72 7.53 -1.72
N LEU A 43 -6.19 7.52 -2.94
CA LEU A 43 -6.95 7.22 -4.15
C LEU A 43 -6.93 5.73 -4.50
N ARG A 44 -5.75 5.12 -4.39
CA ARG A 44 -5.49 3.71 -4.71
C ARG A 44 -4.18 3.27 -4.06
N VAL A 45 -4.03 1.97 -3.87
CA VAL A 45 -2.84 1.36 -3.29
C VAL A 45 -2.34 0.26 -4.20
N MET A 46 -1.06 0.33 -4.58
CA MET A 46 -0.40 -0.76 -5.30
C MET A 46 0.25 -1.70 -4.30
N ILE A 47 0.05 -3.00 -4.46
CA ILE A 47 0.81 -4.02 -3.74
C ILE A 47 1.96 -4.46 -4.63
N VAL A 48 3.18 -4.43 -4.09
CA VAL A 48 4.39 -4.87 -4.80
C VAL A 48 5.18 -5.86 -3.95
N ARG A 49 5.92 -6.76 -4.61
CA ARG A 49 6.97 -7.55 -3.94
C ARG A 49 8.11 -6.62 -3.53
N ASN A 50 8.60 -6.81 -2.32
CA ASN A 50 9.72 -6.06 -1.75
C ASN A 50 11.06 -6.70 -2.15
N GLU A 51 11.26 -6.86 -3.46
CA GLU A 51 12.51 -7.30 -4.10
C GLU A 51 13.02 -6.19 -5.03
N ILE A 52 14.26 -6.28 -5.52
CA ILE A 52 14.82 -5.30 -6.46
C ILE A 52 15.07 -6.02 -7.79
N PRO A 53 14.38 -5.63 -8.89
CA PRO A 53 13.36 -4.59 -8.97
C PRO A 53 12.04 -4.99 -8.29
N HIS A 54 11.26 -4.00 -7.85
CA HIS A 54 9.94 -4.27 -7.27
C HIS A 54 9.03 -4.90 -8.33
N ALA A 55 8.42 -6.03 -8.02
CA ALA A 55 7.46 -6.68 -8.91
C ALA A 55 6.02 -6.31 -8.53
N PHE A 56 5.23 -5.85 -9.50
CA PHE A 56 3.80 -5.59 -9.33
C PHE A 56 3.05 -6.87 -8.95
N VAL A 57 2.08 -6.73 -8.04
CA VAL A 57 1.18 -7.82 -7.65
C VAL A 57 -0.24 -7.48 -8.03
N GLU A 58 -0.79 -6.39 -7.48
CA GLU A 58 -2.17 -5.96 -7.74
C GLU A 58 -2.40 -4.50 -7.34
N TRP A 59 -3.56 -3.98 -7.76
CA TRP A 59 -4.11 -2.71 -7.30
C TRP A 59 -5.28 -2.94 -6.36
N SER A 60 -5.40 -2.08 -5.35
CA SER A 60 -6.59 -1.93 -4.52
C SER A 60 -7.12 -0.51 -4.66
N GLU A 61 -8.41 -0.40 -4.93
CA GLU A 61 -9.13 0.85 -5.14
C GLU A 61 -10.42 0.84 -4.31
N ARG A 62 -11.05 2.02 -4.13
CA ARG A 62 -12.37 2.15 -3.52
C ARG A 62 -13.48 1.96 -4.56
#